data_AF-A0A3M7AIZ5-F1
#
_entry.id   AF-A0A3M7AIZ5-F1
#
_cell.length_a   1.000
_cell.length_b   1.000
_cell.length_c   1.000
_cell.angle_alpha   90.00
_cell.angle_beta   90.00
_cell.angle_gamma   90.00
#
_symmetry.space_group_name_H-M   'P 1'
#
loop_
_entity.id
_entity.type
_entity.pdbx_description
1 polymer ?
#
loop_
_entity_poly.entity_id
_entity_poly.type
_entity_poly.pdbx_seq_one_letter_code
_entity_poly.pdbx_strand_id
1 'polypeptide(L)'
;GVDYIDESEVLTPADPVNHVEKNNFNTPFVCGCRNLGEALRRISEGAAMIRTKGEAGTGDVIEAVRHMQTVNAEIARASSASDNDLRQMARELECDYQLLKECARAKRLPVVNFAAGGIATPADAALMMQMGCDGVFVGSGIFKSGDAAKRAKAIVQATTHYNDPKVLADVSMGLGEAMVGLNVSSMDEGDKLAKRGW
;
A
#
# COMPACT_ATOMS: atom_id res chain seq x y z
N GLY A 1 2.10 -24.89 5.35
CA GLY A 1 0.99 -23.92 5.38
C GLY A 1 1.26 -22.88 4.32
N VAL A 2 0.52 -21.77 4.33
CA VAL A 2 0.87 -20.57 3.56
C VAL A 2 1.97 -19.78 4.28
N ASP A 3 2.75 -18.99 3.53
CA ASP A 3 3.86 -18.20 4.08
C ASP A 3 3.41 -16.86 4.66
N TYR A 4 2.41 -16.23 4.05
CA TYR A 4 1.77 -14.98 4.50
C TYR A 4 0.25 -15.06 4.33
N ILE A 5 -0.47 -14.34 5.19
CA ILE A 5 -1.92 -14.14 5.08
C ILE A 5 -2.19 -12.64 4.84
N ASP A 6 -2.97 -12.29 3.82
CA ASP A 6 -3.44 -10.91 3.62
C ASP A 6 -4.88 -10.79 4.13
N GLU A 7 -5.09 -10.04 5.21
CA GLU A 7 -6.44 -9.67 5.67
C GLU A 7 -6.96 -8.53 4.79
N SER A 8 -7.49 -8.94 3.63
CA SER A 8 -7.72 -8.02 2.51
C SER A 8 -9.13 -7.44 2.45
N GLU A 9 -9.21 -6.11 2.37
CA GLU A 9 -10.42 -5.31 2.13
C GLU A 9 -11.02 -5.49 0.72
N VAL A 10 -10.28 -6.13 -0.20
CA VAL A 10 -10.78 -6.48 -1.53
C VAL A 10 -11.86 -7.56 -1.43
N LEU A 11 -11.78 -8.42 -0.42
CA LEU A 11 -12.82 -9.40 -0.09
C LEU A 11 -13.96 -8.74 0.70
N THR A 12 -15.11 -9.41 0.74
CA THR A 12 -16.23 -8.95 1.57
C THR A 12 -15.90 -9.13 3.06
N PRO A 13 -15.93 -8.05 3.88
CA PRO A 13 -15.68 -8.16 5.30
C PRO A 13 -16.63 -9.14 5.97
N ALA A 14 -16.09 -10.04 6.78
CA ALA A 14 -16.87 -11.01 7.55
C ALA A 14 -17.36 -10.43 8.89
N ASP A 15 -16.53 -9.60 9.54
CA ASP A 15 -16.88 -8.79 10.70
C ASP A 15 -16.71 -7.32 10.27
N PRO A 16 -17.69 -6.42 10.48
CA PRO A 16 -17.57 -5.00 10.12
C PRO A 16 -16.98 -4.11 11.24
N VAL A 17 -16.64 -4.69 12.40
CA VAL A 17 -16.20 -3.98 13.60
C VAL A 17 -14.80 -4.40 14.03
N ASN A 18 -14.50 -5.71 14.00
CA ASN A 18 -13.24 -6.25 14.53
C ASN A 18 -12.38 -6.87 13.44
N HIS A 19 -11.10 -6.52 13.47
CA HIS A 19 -10.08 -7.22 12.69
C HIS A 19 -9.67 -8.52 13.41
N VAL A 20 -9.04 -9.43 12.67
CA VAL A 20 -8.44 -10.64 13.23
C VAL A 20 -7.38 -10.27 14.27
N GLU A 21 -7.39 -10.91 15.44
CA GLU A 21 -6.30 -10.86 16.43
C GLU A 21 -5.11 -11.69 15.93
N LYS A 22 -4.12 -11.01 15.34
CA LYS A 22 -3.07 -11.65 14.52
C LYS A 22 -1.94 -12.19 15.39
N ASN A 23 -1.78 -11.69 16.61
CA ASN A 23 -0.77 -12.15 17.57
C ASN A 23 -0.96 -13.62 18.00
N ASN A 24 -2.14 -14.21 17.77
CA ASN A 24 -2.43 -15.61 18.06
C ASN A 24 -1.92 -16.57 16.97
N PHE A 25 -1.30 -16.06 15.89
CA PHE A 25 -0.85 -16.84 14.74
C PHE A 25 0.68 -16.82 14.62
N ASN A 26 1.24 -17.94 14.18
CA ASN A 26 2.66 -18.02 13.80
C ASN A 26 2.92 -17.52 12.37
N THR A 27 1.90 -17.54 11.50
CA THR A 27 1.99 -17.08 10.11
C THR A 27 1.79 -15.57 10.07
N PRO A 28 2.70 -14.80 9.45
CA PRO A 28 2.63 -13.34 9.41
C PRO A 28 1.44 -12.82 8.59
N PHE A 29 0.89 -11.68 9.03
CA PHE A 29 -0.20 -11.00 8.36
C PHE A 29 0.27 -9.73 7.62
N VAL A 30 -0.33 -9.51 6.45
CA VAL A 30 -0.29 -8.27 5.67
C VAL A 30 -1.65 -7.58 5.79
N CYS A 31 -1.66 -6.26 6.01
CA CYS A 31 -2.89 -5.48 6.08
C CYS A 31 -2.82 -4.19 5.23
N GLY A 32 -3.96 -3.77 4.70
CA GLY A 32 -4.12 -2.51 3.97
C GLY A 32 -4.29 -1.29 4.88
N CYS A 33 -3.68 -0.15 4.53
CA CYS A 33 -3.93 1.14 5.18
C CYS A 33 -4.09 2.29 4.18
N ARG A 34 -4.72 3.38 4.63
CA ARG A 34 -4.82 4.66 3.89
C ARG A 34 -4.04 5.80 4.52
N ASN A 35 -3.73 5.70 5.80
CA ASN A 35 -3.08 6.71 6.62
C ASN A 35 -2.28 6.04 7.74
N LEU A 36 -1.50 6.82 8.47
CA LEU A 36 -0.64 6.34 9.55
C LEU A 36 -1.45 5.74 10.71
N GLY A 37 -2.60 6.33 11.05
CA GLY A 37 -3.47 5.81 12.11
C GLY A 37 -3.93 4.38 11.85
N GLU A 38 -4.46 4.12 10.65
CA GLU A 38 -4.81 2.77 10.20
C GLU A 38 -3.62 1.82 10.22
N ALA A 39 -2.46 2.24 9.68
CA ALA A 39 -1.28 1.40 9.66
C ALA A 39 -0.87 0.98 11.08
N LEU A 40 -0.81 1.93 12.02
CA LEU A 40 -0.40 1.67 13.39
C LEU A 40 -1.44 0.83 14.17
N ARG A 41 -2.74 0.98 13.89
CA ARG A 41 -3.77 0.07 14.45
C ARG A 41 -3.56 -1.36 13.96
N ARG A 42 -3.37 -1.58 12.66
CA ARG A 42 -3.08 -2.93 12.11
C ARG A 42 -1.82 -3.54 12.70
N ILE A 43 -0.76 -2.75 12.87
CA ILE A 43 0.48 -3.20 13.53
C ILE A 43 0.22 -3.57 14.99
N SER A 44 -0.58 -2.78 15.73
CA SER A 44 -0.93 -3.08 17.12
C SER A 44 -1.73 -4.38 17.26
N GLU A 45 -2.52 -4.74 16.24
CA GLU A 45 -3.26 -6.00 16.14
C GLU A 45 -2.39 -7.18 15.69
N GLY A 46 -1.09 -6.96 15.44
CA GLY A 46 -0.12 -7.99 15.07
C GLY A 46 0.19 -8.10 13.57
N ALA A 47 -0.14 -7.09 12.75
CA ALA A 47 0.28 -7.09 11.34
C ALA A 47 1.82 -6.96 11.24
N ALA A 48 2.44 -7.90 10.54
CA ALA A 48 3.89 -7.94 10.31
C ALA A 48 4.32 -7.16 9.06
N MET A 49 3.35 -6.74 8.24
CA MET A 49 3.55 -6.00 7.00
C MET A 49 2.33 -5.15 6.69
N ILE A 50 2.56 -3.98 6.08
CA ILE A 50 1.52 -3.07 5.61
C ILE A 50 1.60 -2.94 4.09
N ARG A 51 0.46 -2.66 3.48
CA ARG A 51 0.37 -2.18 2.10
C ARG A 51 -0.60 -1.01 1.99
N THR A 52 -0.47 -0.17 0.97
CA THR A 52 -1.56 0.74 0.61
C THR A 52 -2.80 -0.07 0.22
N LYS A 53 -4.00 0.44 0.51
CA LYS A 53 -5.23 -0.15 -0.06
C LYS A 53 -5.29 0.07 -1.57
N GLY A 54 -5.10 1.34 -1.95
CA GLY A 54 -5.31 1.82 -3.31
C GLY A 54 -6.74 1.51 -3.78
N GLU A 55 -6.98 1.56 -5.08
CA GLU A 55 -8.24 1.09 -5.66
C GLU A 55 -7.96 -0.15 -6.50
N ALA A 56 -8.30 -1.32 -5.96
CA ALA A 56 -7.91 -2.59 -6.56
C ALA A 56 -8.72 -2.87 -7.83
N GLY A 57 -8.05 -3.35 -8.88
CA GLY A 57 -8.72 -3.77 -10.12
C GLY A 57 -9.02 -2.66 -11.13
N THR A 58 -8.79 -1.39 -10.79
CA THR A 58 -9.04 -0.24 -11.68
C THR A 58 -7.90 0.06 -12.64
N GLY A 59 -6.67 -0.34 -12.31
CA GLY A 59 -5.49 0.08 -13.09
C GLY A 59 -5.17 1.57 -12.97
N ASP A 60 -5.72 2.25 -11.96
CA ASP A 60 -5.47 3.65 -11.65
C ASP A 60 -4.73 3.76 -10.30
N VAL A 61 -3.45 4.16 -10.37
CA VAL A 61 -2.53 4.22 -9.21
C VAL A 61 -2.82 5.38 -8.26
N ILE A 62 -3.74 6.29 -8.60
CA ILE A 62 -3.97 7.55 -7.87
C ILE A 62 -4.23 7.36 -6.36
N GLU A 63 -5.02 6.36 -5.98
CA GLU A 63 -5.32 6.13 -4.56
C GLU A 63 -4.13 5.50 -3.83
N ALA A 64 -3.34 4.64 -4.49
CA ALA A 64 -2.10 4.13 -3.89
C ALA A 64 -1.10 5.27 -3.63
N VAL A 65 -0.96 6.19 -4.59
CA VAL A 65 -0.16 7.43 -4.45
C VAL A 65 -0.69 8.26 -3.29
N ARG A 66 -2.01 8.52 -3.23
CA ARG A 66 -2.63 9.31 -2.16
C ARG A 66 -2.33 8.72 -0.78
N HIS A 67 -2.56 7.42 -0.59
CA HIS A 67 -2.31 6.75 0.68
C HIS A 67 -0.84 6.82 1.10
N MET A 68 0.08 6.58 0.16
CA MET A 68 1.52 6.66 0.46
C MET A 68 1.95 8.09 0.81
N GLN A 69 1.43 9.11 0.13
CA GLN A 69 1.66 10.51 0.48
C GLN A 69 1.13 10.84 1.88
N THR A 70 -0.08 10.40 2.21
CA THR A 70 -0.68 10.62 3.53
C THR A 70 0.17 10.00 4.64
N VAL A 71 0.53 8.71 4.51
CA VAL A 71 1.38 8.01 5.48
C VAL A 71 2.71 8.74 5.65
N ASN A 72 3.41 9.05 4.56
CA ASN A 72 4.71 9.73 4.62
C ASN A 72 4.63 11.13 5.24
N ALA A 73 3.58 11.90 4.92
CA ALA A 73 3.37 13.23 5.47
C ALA A 73 3.09 13.18 6.98
N GLU A 74 2.28 12.22 7.44
CA GLU A 74 1.99 12.04 8.85
C GLU A 74 3.22 11.54 9.63
N ILE A 75 4.03 10.66 9.05
CA ILE A 75 5.32 10.26 9.63
C ILE A 75 6.26 11.46 9.74
N ALA A 76 6.37 12.30 8.71
CA ALA A 76 7.20 13.49 8.74
C ALA A 76 6.73 14.48 9.81
N ARG A 77 5.41 14.69 9.94
CA ARG A 77 4.80 15.52 10.99
C ARG A 77 5.15 14.98 12.38
N ALA A 78 4.94 13.68 12.61
CA ALA A 78 5.26 13.01 13.87
C ALA A 78 6.77 13.11 14.21
N SER A 79 7.65 12.96 13.21
CA SER A 79 9.10 13.03 13.36
C SER A 79 9.61 14.41 13.83
N SER A 80 8.83 15.46 13.59
CA SER A 80 9.14 16.84 14.00
C SER A 80 8.41 17.30 15.27
N ALA A 81 7.49 16.47 15.80
CA ALA A 81 6.61 16.82 16.89
C ALA A 81 7.29 16.69 18.27
N SER A 82 6.87 17.52 19.24
CA SER A 82 7.26 17.32 20.64
C SER A 82 6.56 16.08 21.23
N ASP A 83 6.99 15.61 22.41
CA ASP A 83 6.33 14.46 23.05
C ASP A 83 4.84 14.73 23.37
N ASN A 84 4.51 15.96 23.75
CA ASN A 84 3.14 16.38 24.01
C ASN A 84 2.29 16.40 22.73
N ASP A 85 2.85 16.93 21.64
CA ASP A 85 2.18 16.95 20.33
C ASP A 85 2.00 15.54 19.77
N LEU A 86 2.97 14.64 19.99
CA LEU A 86 2.83 13.21 19.65
C LEU A 86 1.68 12.54 20.40
N ARG A 87 1.46 12.87 21.68
CA ARG A 87 0.30 12.37 22.44
C ARG A 87 -1.02 12.90 21.90
N GLN A 88 -1.05 14.16 21.45
CA GLN A 88 -2.22 14.72 20.78
C GLN A 88 -2.47 14.01 19.45
N MET A 89 -1.44 13.87 18.62
CA MET A 89 -1.52 13.21 17.34
C MET A 89 -1.95 11.73 17.46
N ALA A 90 -1.49 11.01 18.48
CA ALA A 90 -1.93 9.64 18.75
C ALA A 90 -3.45 9.55 19.02
N ARG A 91 -4.03 10.54 19.71
CA ARG A 91 -5.48 10.63 19.93
C ARG A 91 -6.23 10.94 18.64
N GLU A 92 -5.74 11.87 17.84
CA GLU A 92 -6.36 12.26 16.55
C GLU A 92 -6.33 11.12 15.53
N LEU A 93 -5.22 10.37 15.49
CA LEU A 93 -5.04 9.23 14.59
C LEU A 93 -5.66 7.93 15.13
N GLU A 94 -6.16 7.94 16.36
CA GLU A 94 -6.68 6.76 17.06
C GLU A 94 -5.69 5.58 16.99
N CYS A 95 -4.45 5.80 17.42
CA CYS A 95 -3.38 4.81 17.36
C CYS A 95 -2.59 4.73 18.67
N ASP A 96 -1.84 3.64 18.84
CA ASP A 96 -0.97 3.46 19.99
C ASP A 96 0.16 4.51 19.99
N TYR A 97 0.29 5.22 21.12
CA TYR A 97 1.28 6.28 21.26
C TYR A 97 2.72 5.77 21.23
N GLN A 98 3.00 4.57 21.75
CA GLN A 98 4.37 4.04 21.73
C GLN A 98 4.78 3.68 20.31
N LEU A 99 3.90 3.04 19.54
CA LEU A 99 4.12 2.76 18.12
C LEU A 99 4.28 4.05 17.30
N LEU A 100 3.45 5.08 17.54
CA LEU A 100 3.62 6.37 16.87
C LEU A 100 4.97 7.01 17.20
N LYS A 101 5.39 6.94 18.47
CA LYS A 101 6.68 7.47 18.93
C LYS A 101 7.87 6.70 18.33
N GLU A 102 7.77 5.39 18.20
CA GLU A 102 8.76 4.55 17.51
C GLU A 102 8.86 4.95 16.03
N CYS A 103 7.72 5.06 15.35
CA CYS A 103 7.63 5.49 13.96
C CYS A 103 8.24 6.89 13.74
N ALA A 104 7.94 7.84 14.63
CA ALA A 104 8.50 9.19 14.60
C ALA A 104 10.04 9.21 14.78
N ARG A 105 10.57 8.36 15.66
CA ARG A 105 12.02 8.22 15.87
C ARG A 105 12.71 7.58 14.67
N ALA A 106 12.11 6.54 14.10
CA ALA A 106 12.64 5.82 12.96
C ALA A 106 12.46 6.56 11.62
N LYS A 107 11.54 7.53 11.56
CA LYS A 107 11.10 8.22 10.34
C LYS A 107 10.54 7.27 9.27
N ARG A 108 9.99 6.14 9.71
CA ARG A 108 9.38 5.09 8.89
C ARG A 108 8.50 4.19 9.76
N LEU A 109 7.62 3.42 9.13
CA LEU A 109 6.89 2.36 9.84
C LEU A 109 7.87 1.31 10.39
N PRO A 110 7.55 0.69 11.55
CA PRO A 110 8.37 -0.38 12.14
C PRO A 110 8.28 -1.71 11.38
N VAL A 111 7.46 -1.78 10.33
CA VAL A 111 7.28 -2.94 9.44
C VAL A 111 7.43 -2.51 7.98
N VAL A 112 7.55 -3.51 7.09
CA VAL A 112 7.59 -3.31 5.64
C VAL A 112 6.29 -2.68 5.14
N ASN A 113 6.39 -1.70 4.23
CA ASN A 113 5.25 -1.04 3.60
C ASN A 113 5.29 -1.11 2.07
N PHE A 114 4.39 -1.88 1.46
CA PHE A 114 4.30 -2.02 0.01
C PHE A 114 3.23 -1.11 -0.61
N ALA A 115 3.38 -0.76 -1.88
CA ALA A 115 2.27 -0.23 -2.65
C ALA A 115 1.39 -1.35 -3.20
N ALA A 116 0.08 -1.17 -3.13
CA ALA A 116 -0.93 -2.01 -3.78
C ALA A 116 -2.12 -1.17 -4.26
N GLY A 117 -2.83 -1.70 -5.27
CA GLY A 117 -3.96 -1.06 -5.91
C GLY A 117 -3.53 -0.18 -7.10
N GLY A 118 -4.16 -0.39 -8.26
CA GLY A 118 -3.96 0.47 -9.43
C GLY A 118 -2.66 0.33 -10.25
N ILE A 119 -1.63 -0.37 -9.76
CA ILE A 119 -0.36 -0.53 -10.50
C ILE A 119 -0.58 -1.35 -11.78
N ALA A 120 -0.37 -0.74 -12.94
CA ALA A 120 -0.61 -1.36 -14.26
C ALA A 120 0.60 -1.31 -15.21
N THR A 121 1.56 -0.44 -14.93
CA THR A 121 2.72 -0.19 -15.79
C THR A 121 4.06 -0.23 -15.02
N PRO A 122 5.18 -0.41 -15.72
CA PRO A 122 6.51 -0.24 -15.11
C PRO A 122 6.73 1.14 -14.48
N ALA A 123 6.15 2.19 -15.08
CA ALA A 123 6.25 3.56 -14.56
C ALA A 123 5.51 3.70 -13.22
N ASP A 124 4.33 3.10 -13.06
CA ASP A 124 3.60 3.09 -11.78
C ASP A 124 4.41 2.39 -10.69
N ALA A 125 4.99 1.23 -11.01
CA ALA A 125 5.81 0.48 -10.07
C ALA A 125 7.04 1.29 -9.64
N ALA A 126 7.73 1.93 -10.58
CA ALA A 126 8.88 2.78 -10.29
C ALA A 126 8.49 4.01 -9.46
N LEU A 127 7.38 4.67 -9.80
CA LEU A 127 6.84 5.81 -9.05
C LEU A 127 6.62 5.45 -7.58
N MET A 128 5.98 4.31 -7.30
CA MET A 128 5.74 3.89 -5.91
C MET A 128 7.05 3.63 -5.15
N MET A 129 8.05 3.04 -5.79
CA MET A 129 9.38 2.87 -5.18
C MET A 129 10.07 4.23 -4.93
N GLN A 130 9.98 5.18 -5.85
CA GLN A 130 10.52 6.55 -5.66
C GLN A 130 9.84 7.29 -4.50
N MET A 131 8.60 6.95 -4.18
CA MET A 131 7.86 7.47 -3.04
C MET A 131 8.23 6.81 -1.69
N GLY A 132 9.16 5.85 -1.69
CA GLY A 132 9.66 5.22 -0.47
C GLY A 132 8.96 3.92 -0.07
N CYS A 133 8.24 3.28 -0.99
CA CYS A 133 7.72 1.92 -0.74
C CYS A 133 8.88 0.92 -0.66
N ASP A 134 8.70 -0.12 0.16
CA ASP A 134 9.64 -1.23 0.25
C ASP A 134 9.42 -2.29 -0.86
N GLY A 135 8.33 -2.16 -1.63
CA GLY A 135 7.96 -3.05 -2.72
C GLY A 135 6.57 -2.75 -3.30
N VAL A 136 6.12 -3.58 -4.25
CA VAL A 136 4.83 -3.42 -4.93
C VAL A 136 4.07 -4.74 -5.06
N PHE A 137 2.74 -4.70 -4.90
CA PHE A 137 1.81 -5.78 -5.24
C PHE A 137 1.13 -5.46 -6.58
N VAL A 138 1.14 -6.43 -7.49
CA VAL A 138 0.48 -6.30 -8.79
C VAL A 138 -0.35 -7.53 -9.10
N GLY A 139 -1.64 -7.32 -9.35
CA GLY A 139 -2.59 -8.35 -9.75
C GLY A 139 -3.10 -8.12 -11.17
N SER A 140 -4.22 -7.40 -11.29
CA SER A 140 -4.90 -7.14 -12.57
C SER A 140 -4.02 -6.45 -13.62
N GLY A 141 -3.09 -5.59 -13.18
CA GLY A 141 -2.15 -4.87 -14.05
C GLY A 141 -1.34 -5.79 -14.96
N ILE A 142 -1.03 -7.00 -14.50
CA ILE A 142 -0.32 -8.03 -15.27
C ILE A 142 -1.30 -8.90 -16.04
N PHE A 143 -2.25 -9.53 -15.34
CA PHE A 143 -3.04 -10.62 -15.91
C PHE A 143 -4.25 -10.18 -16.75
N LYS A 144 -4.64 -8.89 -16.70
CA LYS A 144 -5.66 -8.31 -17.58
C LYS A 144 -5.04 -7.50 -18.73
N SER A 145 -3.78 -7.77 -19.08
CA SER A 145 -3.05 -7.12 -20.17
C SER A 145 -2.75 -8.09 -21.33
N GLY A 146 -2.31 -7.57 -22.47
CA GLY A 146 -2.09 -8.37 -23.68
C GLY A 146 -0.95 -9.40 -23.60
N ASP A 147 0.13 -9.09 -22.88
CA ASP A 147 1.26 -10.01 -22.64
C ASP A 147 1.68 -9.98 -21.17
N ALA A 148 1.06 -10.87 -20.38
CA ALA A 148 1.28 -10.95 -18.93
C ALA A 148 2.73 -11.32 -18.58
N ALA A 149 3.38 -12.21 -19.34
CA ALA A 149 4.74 -12.66 -19.03
C ALA A 149 5.76 -11.53 -19.24
N LYS A 150 5.65 -10.83 -20.37
CA LYS A 150 6.51 -9.68 -20.66
C LYS A 150 6.27 -8.53 -19.68
N ARG A 151 5.00 -8.25 -19.35
CA ARG A 151 4.65 -7.19 -18.39
C ARG A 151 5.11 -7.51 -16.97
N ALA A 152 4.96 -8.75 -16.52
CA ALA A 152 5.47 -9.18 -15.22
C ALA A 152 6.99 -8.96 -15.12
N LYS A 153 7.74 -9.39 -16.15
CA LYS A 153 9.19 -9.15 -16.21
C LYS A 153 9.53 -7.66 -16.19
N ALA A 154 8.80 -6.85 -16.95
CA ALA A 154 9.02 -5.40 -17.01
C ALA A 154 8.77 -4.71 -15.67
N ILE A 155 7.69 -5.08 -14.96
CA ILE A 155 7.39 -4.54 -13.63
C ILE A 155 8.47 -4.93 -12.63
N VAL A 156 8.91 -6.20 -12.60
CA VAL A 156 9.98 -6.65 -11.70
C VAL A 156 11.28 -5.86 -11.95
N GLN A 157 11.65 -5.67 -13.22
CA GLN A 157 12.84 -4.88 -13.57
C GLN A 157 12.67 -3.41 -13.18
N ALA A 158 11.51 -2.81 -13.39
CA ALA A 158 11.25 -1.43 -13.02
C ALA A 158 11.23 -1.22 -11.50
N THR A 159 10.67 -2.14 -10.72
CA THR A 159 10.75 -2.10 -9.25
C THR A 159 12.21 -2.17 -8.77
N THR A 160 13.04 -2.99 -9.43
CA THR A 160 14.46 -3.14 -9.06
C THR A 160 15.30 -1.93 -9.47
N HIS A 161 15.04 -1.37 -10.65
CA HIS A 161 15.81 -0.29 -11.26
C HIS A 161 15.02 1.03 -11.30
N TYR A 162 14.22 1.30 -10.27
CA TYR A 162 13.23 2.38 -10.26
C TYR A 162 13.82 3.80 -10.40
N ASN A 163 15.13 3.95 -10.22
CA ASN A 163 15.87 5.21 -10.40
C ASN A 163 16.71 5.27 -11.69
N ASP A 164 16.66 4.25 -12.55
CA ASP A 164 17.38 4.23 -13.83
C ASP A 164 16.39 4.55 -14.98
N PRO A 165 16.34 5.80 -15.47
CA PRO A 165 15.39 6.19 -16.51
C PRO A 165 15.60 5.45 -17.83
N LYS A 166 16.83 4.97 -18.10
CA LYS A 166 17.13 4.21 -19.32
C LYS A 166 16.51 2.82 -19.22
N VAL A 167 16.73 2.12 -18.10
CA VAL A 167 16.09 0.82 -17.87
C VAL A 167 14.57 0.94 -17.88
N LEU A 168 14.01 1.98 -17.25
CA LEU A 168 12.56 2.22 -17.25
C LEU A 168 12.00 2.42 -18.66
N ALA A 169 12.68 3.20 -19.50
CA ALA A 169 12.30 3.37 -20.90
C ALA A 169 12.36 2.03 -21.66
N ASP A 170 13.46 1.29 -21.51
CA ASP A 170 13.70 0.03 -22.19
C ASP A 170 12.65 -1.04 -21.85
N VAL A 171 12.33 -1.20 -20.56
CA VAL A 171 11.36 -2.20 -20.10
C VAL A 171 9.90 -1.78 -20.36
N SER A 172 9.65 -0.50 -20.64
CA SER A 172 8.31 0.00 -20.99
C SER A 172 7.96 -0.21 -22.46
N MET A 173 8.92 -0.61 -23.31
CA MET A 173 8.70 -0.76 -24.74
C MET A 173 8.04 -2.10 -25.12
N GLY A 174 7.10 -2.03 -26.07
CA GLY A 174 6.52 -3.19 -26.73
C GLY A 174 5.78 -4.15 -25.79
N LEU A 175 5.18 -3.65 -24.71
CA LEU A 175 4.46 -4.46 -23.70
C LEU A 175 3.06 -4.93 -24.14
N GLY A 176 2.68 -4.65 -25.38
CA GLY A 176 1.32 -4.87 -25.88
C GLY A 176 0.29 -3.97 -25.19
N GLU A 177 -0.98 -4.30 -25.37
CA GLU A 177 -2.09 -3.56 -24.78
C GLU A 177 -2.05 -3.62 -23.24
N ALA A 178 -2.19 -2.46 -22.60
CA ALA A 178 -2.36 -2.37 -21.16
C ALA A 178 -3.77 -2.81 -20.76
N MET A 179 -3.98 -3.08 -19.47
CA MET A 179 -5.33 -3.27 -18.97
C MET A 179 -6.17 -2.01 -19.22
N VAL A 180 -7.45 -2.17 -19.54
CA VAL A 180 -8.37 -1.04 -19.62
C VAL A 180 -8.59 -0.49 -18.22
N GLY A 181 -8.12 0.73 -18.00
CA GLY A 181 -8.27 1.41 -16.72
C GLY A 181 -9.70 1.90 -16.50
N LEU A 182 -10.15 1.84 -15.24
CA LEU A 182 -11.35 2.54 -14.79
C LEU A 182 -10.91 3.78 -14.04
N ASN A 183 -11.44 4.94 -14.43
CA ASN A 183 -11.15 6.17 -13.71
C ASN A 183 -11.87 6.16 -12.36
N VAL A 184 -11.12 6.18 -11.26
CA VAL A 184 -11.67 6.08 -9.88
C VAL A 184 -12.67 7.20 -9.58
N SER A 185 -12.50 8.38 -10.18
CA SER A 185 -13.43 9.51 -9.97
C SER A 185 -14.81 9.30 -10.58
N SER A 186 -14.93 8.39 -11.55
CA SER A 186 -16.19 8.04 -12.21
C SER A 186 -16.90 6.82 -11.62
N MET A 187 -16.30 6.17 -10.62
CA MET A 187 -16.90 5.00 -9.96
C MET A 187 -17.97 5.42 -8.94
N ASP A 188 -19.04 4.63 -8.86
CA ASP A 188 -20.03 4.74 -7.80
C ASP A 188 -19.39 4.44 -6.43
N GLU A 189 -19.84 5.14 -5.38
CA GLU A 189 -19.25 5.01 -4.05
C GLU A 189 -19.34 3.59 -3.46
N GLY A 190 -20.37 2.83 -3.85
CA GLY A 190 -20.54 1.43 -3.41
C GLY A 190 -19.52 0.46 -4.00
N ASP A 191 -18.91 0.81 -5.13
CA ASP A 191 -17.94 -0.03 -5.84
C ASP A 191 -16.49 0.27 -5.43
N LYS A 192 -16.26 1.34 -4.65
CA LYS A 192 -14.93 1.76 -4.19
C LYS A 192 -14.45 0.88 -3.04
N LEU A 193 -13.38 0.13 -3.31
CA LEU A 193 -12.71 -0.75 -2.37
C LEU A 193 -11.74 0.01 -1.46
N ALA A 194 -11.16 1.13 -1.91
CA ALA A 194 -10.22 1.92 -1.11
C ALA A 194 -10.83 2.32 0.24
N LYS A 195 -12.14 2.56 0.28
CA LYS A 195 -12.86 2.98 1.48
C LYS A 195 -13.32 1.83 2.38
N ARG A 196 -13.19 0.57 1.96
CA ARG A 196 -13.58 -0.61 2.73
C ARG A 196 -12.54 -0.94 3.79
N GLY A 197 -12.99 -1.45 4.94
CA GLY A 197 -12.16 -1.66 6.13
C GLY A 197 -11.84 -0.35 6.88
N TRP A 198 -11.74 -0.41 8.20
CA TRP A 198 -11.68 0.73 9.13
C TRP A 198 -10.29 0.93 9.77
#